data_AF-A0A6A6QS23-F1
#
_entry.id   AF-A0A6A6QS23-F1
#
_cell.length_a   1.000
_cell.length_b   1.000
_cell.length_c   1.000
_cell.angle_alpha   90.00
_cell.angle_beta   90.00
_cell.angle_gamma   90.00
#
_symmetry.space_group_name_H-M   'P 1'
#
loop_
_entity.id
_entity.type
_entity.pdbx_description
1 polymer ?
#
loop_
_entity_poly.entity_id
_entity_poly.type
_entity_poly.pdbx_seq_one_letter_code
_entity_poly.pdbx_strand_id
1 'polypeptide(L)'
;SKWWIVDTFLLLIILALVVEPRFQVTSRREKYQLGGDITGFAPPFSQQLTKFQPDLSFVPENTSEFWTDAVLDRWLSIVPKGLGYLHIEDPAAYDNVPNPIDDYTNMTVLTTSMPHQLHCLYNILAVYSAMTSENPKGIPTEMTFHLQHCFEYLRLSIMCCGDVALEGAETTFPEGFGGSDGWDAVHVCKNYEQVYDYMEENRATDRLWI
;
A
#
# COMPACT_ATOMS: atom_id res chain seq x y z
N SER A 1 28.08 58.58 13.45
CA SER A 1 27.53 57.90 12.28
C SER A 1 26.52 56.86 12.74
N LYS A 2 25.33 56.77 12.13
CA LYS A 2 24.21 55.90 12.58
C LYS A 2 24.21 54.51 11.89
N TRP A 3 25.37 54.00 11.52
CA TRP A 3 25.53 52.72 10.81
C TRP A 3 24.95 51.53 11.59
N TRP A 4 25.04 51.55 12.93
CA TRP A 4 24.49 50.49 13.78
C TRP A 4 22.97 50.28 13.62
N ILE A 5 22.22 51.33 13.25
CA ILE A 5 20.77 51.23 13.00
C ILE A 5 20.52 50.46 11.71
N VAL A 6 21.34 50.72 10.68
CA VAL A 6 21.27 50.02 9.39
C VAL A 6 21.68 48.56 9.58
N ASP A 7 22.75 48.29 10.31
CA ASP A 7 23.24 46.94 10.58
C ASP A 7 22.23 46.11 11.39
N THR A 8 21.60 46.72 12.40
CA THR A 8 20.56 46.05 13.21
C THR A 8 19.31 45.76 12.37
N PHE A 9 18.89 46.71 11.52
CA PHE A 9 17.75 46.52 10.63
C PHE A 9 18.00 45.42 9.59
N LEU A 10 19.19 45.39 8.99
CA LEU A 10 19.61 44.33 8.06
C LEU A 10 19.67 42.96 8.75
N LEU A 11 20.19 42.89 9.97
CA LEU A 11 20.24 41.64 10.74
C LEU A 11 18.83 41.10 11.04
N LEU A 12 17.89 41.98 11.42
CA LEU A 12 16.49 41.58 11.65
C LEU A 12 15.82 41.08 10.37
N ILE A 13 16.09 41.71 9.22
CA ILE A 13 15.61 41.24 7.91
C ILE A 13 16.21 39.88 7.58
N ILE A 14 17.52 39.68 7.76
CA ILE A 14 18.17 38.38 7.51
C ILE A 14 17.60 37.30 8.42
N LEU A 15 17.39 37.60 9.70
CA LEU A 15 16.77 36.65 10.64
C LEU A 15 15.33 36.33 10.23
N ALA A 16 14.52 37.31 9.85
CA ALA A 16 13.17 37.08 9.34
C ALA A 16 13.20 36.22 8.06
N LEU A 17 14.07 36.53 7.10
CA LEU A 17 14.24 35.80 5.85
C LEU A 17 14.84 34.39 6.04
N VAL A 18 15.51 34.09 7.15
CA VAL A 18 16.03 32.75 7.46
C VAL A 18 15.00 31.93 8.25
N VAL A 19 14.23 32.59 9.12
CA VAL A 19 13.21 31.95 9.96
C VAL A 19 11.93 31.66 9.16
N GLU A 20 11.44 32.62 8.39
CA GLU A 20 10.18 32.51 7.65
C GLU A 20 10.13 31.33 6.64
N PRO A 21 11.13 31.12 5.77
CA PRO A 21 11.12 29.94 4.90
C PRO A 21 11.33 28.64 5.67
N ARG A 22 12.01 28.63 6.82
CA ARG A 22 12.12 27.40 7.64
C ARG A 22 10.79 26.99 8.25
N PHE A 23 10.00 27.95 8.74
CA PHE A 23 8.66 27.68 9.28
C PHE A 23 7.62 27.39 8.18
N GLN A 24 7.69 28.06 7.03
CA GLN A 24 6.78 27.80 5.90
C GLN A 24 7.07 26.46 5.21
N VAL A 25 8.34 26.06 5.05
CA VAL A 25 8.71 24.77 4.45
C VAL A 25 8.29 23.59 5.33
N THR A 26 8.33 23.73 6.66
CA THR A 26 7.81 22.70 7.59
C THR A 26 6.28 22.67 7.63
N SER A 27 5.61 23.83 7.51
CA SER A 27 4.14 23.91 7.59
C SER A 27 3.41 23.51 6.30
N ARG A 28 4.01 23.72 5.11
CA ARG A 28 3.37 23.38 3.82
C ARG A 28 3.49 21.92 3.41
N ARG A 29 4.26 21.10 4.11
CA ARG A 29 4.70 19.79 3.60
C ARG A 29 3.68 18.66 3.70
N GLU A 30 2.54 18.80 4.40
CA GLU A 30 1.63 17.66 4.59
C GLU A 30 0.15 18.04 4.44
N LYS A 31 -0.30 18.38 3.23
CA LYS A 31 -1.74 18.29 2.94
C LYS A 31 -2.16 16.88 2.53
N TYR A 32 -1.24 16.11 1.92
CA TYR A 32 -1.51 14.78 1.40
C TYR A 32 -0.33 13.85 1.71
N GLN A 33 -0.62 12.73 2.37
CA GLN A 33 0.33 11.63 2.52
C GLN A 33 0.27 10.74 1.27
N LEU A 34 1.42 10.37 0.71
CA LEU A 34 1.48 9.42 -0.41
C LEU A 34 0.82 8.09 -0.01
N GLY A 35 -0.09 7.57 -0.85
CA GLY A 35 -0.89 6.39 -0.52
C GLY A 35 -1.75 6.56 0.74
N GLY A 36 -2.07 7.80 1.12
CA GLY A 36 -2.99 8.15 2.20
C GLY A 36 -4.43 8.31 1.73
N ASP A 37 -5.32 8.36 2.70
CA ASP A 37 -6.73 8.66 2.47
C ASP A 37 -6.96 10.18 2.51
N ILE A 38 -7.56 10.72 1.45
CA ILE A 38 -7.85 12.16 1.36
C ILE A 38 -9.16 12.54 2.04
N THR A 39 -10.02 11.57 2.35
CA THR A 39 -11.31 11.81 3.00
C THR A 39 -11.13 12.15 4.48
N GLY A 40 -10.00 11.75 5.05
CA GLY A 40 -9.69 11.91 6.47
C GLY A 40 -10.29 10.81 7.36
N PHE A 41 -10.89 9.77 6.76
CA PHE A 41 -11.35 8.61 7.49
C PHE A 41 -10.16 7.85 8.09
N ALA A 42 -9.16 7.48 7.28
CA ALA A 42 -7.92 6.89 7.78
C ALA A 42 -6.91 7.98 8.20
N PRO A 43 -6.25 7.83 9.37
CA PRO A 43 -5.24 8.78 9.81
C PRO A 43 -3.97 8.70 8.96
N PRO A 44 -3.07 9.70 9.04
CA PRO A 44 -1.72 9.53 8.53
C PRO A 44 -0.98 8.47 9.34
N PHE A 45 -0.23 7.62 8.65
CA PHE A 45 0.59 6.58 9.27
C PHE A 45 2.06 6.97 9.26
N SER A 46 2.85 6.45 10.20
CA SER A 46 4.31 6.66 10.18
C SER A 46 4.97 5.98 8.97
N GLN A 47 6.20 6.39 8.65
CA GLN A 47 7.01 5.80 7.59
C GLN A 47 8.20 5.04 8.19
N GLN A 48 8.64 4.00 7.49
CA GLN A 48 9.80 3.19 7.84
C GLN A 48 10.66 2.90 6.61
N LEU A 49 11.98 2.82 6.83
CA LEU A 49 12.90 2.35 5.80
C LEU A 49 12.85 0.83 5.77
N THR A 50 12.50 0.27 4.63
CA THR A 50 12.34 -1.17 4.45
C THR A 50 13.29 -1.64 3.37
N LYS A 51 14.09 -2.66 3.69
CA LYS A 51 14.80 -3.45 2.70
C LYS A 51 13.96 -4.68 2.40
N PHE A 52 13.65 -4.93 1.13
CA PHE A 52 12.88 -6.11 0.76
C PHE A 52 13.70 -7.38 0.95
N GLN A 53 13.05 -8.44 1.42
CA GLN A 53 13.63 -9.76 1.56
C GLN A 53 12.65 -10.75 0.93
N PRO A 54 13.10 -11.56 -0.05
CA PRO A 54 12.21 -12.51 -0.69
C PRO A 54 11.76 -13.56 0.32
N ASP A 55 10.44 -13.77 0.41
CA ASP A 55 9.81 -14.82 1.20
C ASP A 55 8.95 -15.70 0.27
N LEU A 56 9.52 -16.84 -0.14
CA LEU A 56 8.86 -17.78 -1.05
C LEU A 56 7.73 -18.57 -0.38
N SER A 57 7.45 -18.38 0.91
CA SER A 57 6.29 -19.00 1.56
C SER A 57 4.95 -18.42 1.09
N PHE A 58 4.94 -17.22 0.51
CA PHE A 58 3.77 -16.63 -0.15
C PHE A 58 3.58 -17.14 -1.58
N VAL A 59 4.67 -17.52 -2.25
CA VAL A 59 4.67 -17.97 -3.66
C VAL A 59 5.65 -19.14 -3.81
N PRO A 60 5.22 -20.38 -3.47
CA PRO A 60 6.08 -21.55 -3.57
C PRO A 60 6.54 -21.80 -5.00
N GLU A 61 7.78 -22.26 -5.17
CA GLU A 61 8.31 -22.65 -6.48
C GLU A 61 7.51 -23.80 -7.10
N ASN A 62 7.10 -24.77 -6.26
CA ASN A 62 6.15 -25.80 -6.66
C ASN A 62 4.73 -25.24 -6.57
N THR A 63 4.18 -24.82 -7.71
CA THR A 63 2.88 -24.16 -7.78
C THR A 63 1.69 -25.05 -7.35
N SER A 64 1.89 -26.36 -7.27
CA SER A 64 0.89 -27.28 -6.70
C SER A 64 0.66 -27.04 -5.19
N GLU A 65 1.65 -26.47 -4.49
CA GLU A 65 1.61 -26.21 -3.05
C GLU A 65 0.89 -24.90 -2.70
N PHE A 66 0.56 -24.06 -3.68
CA PHE A 66 -0.13 -22.79 -3.48
C PHE A 66 -1.45 -22.93 -2.70
N TRP A 67 -2.13 -24.06 -2.87
CA TRP A 67 -3.43 -24.36 -2.27
C TRP A 67 -3.34 -25.04 -0.89
N THR A 68 -2.15 -25.11 -0.30
CA THR A 68 -1.97 -25.70 1.03
C THR A 68 -2.37 -24.71 2.12
N ASP A 69 -2.83 -25.23 3.26
CA ASP A 69 -3.18 -24.42 4.44
C ASP A 69 -2.01 -23.54 4.89
N ALA A 70 -0.76 -24.01 4.72
CA ALA A 70 0.43 -23.24 5.08
C ALA A 70 0.56 -21.95 4.25
N VAL A 71 0.36 -22.01 2.93
CA VAL A 71 0.43 -20.85 2.04
C VAL A 71 -0.77 -19.93 2.26
N LEU A 72 -1.95 -20.54 2.43
CA LEU A 72 -3.18 -19.85 2.81
C LEU A 72 -2.99 -19.01 4.09
N ASP A 73 -2.47 -19.61 5.15
CA ASP A 73 -2.20 -18.96 6.42
C ASP A 73 -1.19 -17.81 6.29
N ARG A 74 -0.18 -17.94 5.42
CA ARG A 74 0.76 -16.83 5.13
C ARG A 74 0.04 -15.64 4.53
N TRP A 75 -0.77 -15.89 3.52
CA TRP A 75 -1.59 -14.86 2.86
C TRP A 75 -2.58 -14.21 3.83
N LEU A 76 -3.26 -15.00 4.66
CA LEU A 76 -4.15 -14.48 5.71
C LEU A 76 -3.40 -13.70 6.81
N SER A 77 -2.11 -13.98 7.03
CA SER A 77 -1.32 -13.28 8.06
C SER A 77 -1.01 -11.82 7.71
N ILE A 78 -1.09 -11.44 6.43
CA ILE A 78 -0.81 -10.06 5.99
C ILE A 78 -2.09 -9.27 5.70
N VAL A 79 -3.25 -9.91 5.56
CA VAL A 79 -4.51 -9.23 5.24
C VAL A 79 -5.38 -9.13 6.51
N PRO A 80 -5.94 -7.94 6.83
CA PRO A 80 -6.87 -7.84 7.95
C PRO A 80 -8.15 -8.63 7.67
N LYS A 81 -8.76 -9.15 8.72
CA LYS A 81 -10.08 -9.79 8.71
C LYS A 81 -11.11 -8.85 8.08
N GLY A 82 -12.12 -9.47 7.48
CA GLY A 82 -13.16 -8.75 6.75
C GLY A 82 -12.69 -8.20 5.41
N LEU A 83 -11.59 -8.71 4.85
CA LEU A 83 -11.04 -8.28 3.54
C LEU A 83 -10.51 -6.84 3.53
N GLY A 84 -10.28 -6.26 4.72
CA GLY A 84 -10.02 -4.83 4.86
C GLY A 84 -11.19 -3.95 4.40
N TYR A 85 -12.40 -4.51 4.34
CA TYR A 85 -13.62 -3.73 4.25
C TYR A 85 -13.88 -3.03 5.58
N LEU A 86 -14.10 -1.73 5.52
CA LEU A 86 -14.27 -0.85 6.66
C LEU A 86 -15.71 -0.36 6.71
N HIS A 87 -16.27 -0.31 7.92
CA HIS A 87 -17.60 0.26 8.15
C HIS A 87 -17.45 1.75 8.45
N ILE A 88 -18.20 2.58 7.72
CA ILE A 88 -18.27 4.02 7.96
C ILE A 88 -19.64 4.35 8.54
N GLU A 89 -19.68 4.69 9.84
CA GLU A 89 -20.93 4.98 10.54
C GLU A 89 -21.64 6.24 10.03
N ASP A 90 -20.88 7.32 9.79
CA ASP A 90 -21.39 8.59 9.28
C ASP A 90 -20.59 9.06 8.05
N PRO A 91 -20.94 8.60 6.84
CA PRO A 91 -20.26 9.00 5.61
C PRO A 91 -20.35 10.51 5.33
N ALA A 92 -21.38 11.19 5.85
CA ALA A 92 -21.57 12.63 5.64
C ALA A 92 -20.59 13.48 6.44
N ALA A 93 -19.88 12.90 7.41
CA ALA A 93 -18.82 13.57 8.16
C ALA A 93 -17.52 13.74 7.37
N TYR A 94 -17.40 13.09 6.21
CA TYR A 94 -16.17 13.06 5.40
C TYR A 94 -16.43 13.60 3.98
N ASP A 95 -15.44 14.30 3.44
CA ASP A 95 -15.47 14.77 2.05
C ASP A 95 -14.83 13.73 1.11
N ASN A 96 -15.25 13.69 -0.16
CA ASN A 96 -14.70 12.79 -1.19
C ASN A 96 -14.85 11.29 -0.91
N VAL A 97 -15.83 10.90 -0.07
CA VAL A 97 -16.16 9.49 0.14
C VAL A 97 -16.68 8.88 -1.17
N PRO A 98 -16.10 7.77 -1.66
CA PRO A 98 -16.59 7.10 -2.86
C PRO A 98 -17.94 6.39 -2.60
N ASN A 99 -18.55 5.87 -3.67
CA ASN A 99 -19.77 5.09 -3.54
C ASN A 99 -19.54 3.83 -2.68
N PRO A 100 -20.47 3.50 -1.76
CA PRO A 100 -20.40 2.27 -0.96
C PRO A 100 -20.44 0.99 -1.80
N ILE A 101 -20.00 -0.12 -1.20
CA ILE A 101 -20.15 -1.46 -1.78
C ILE A 101 -21.62 -1.90 -1.65
N ASP A 102 -22.28 -2.14 -2.78
CA ASP A 102 -23.73 -2.41 -2.86
C ASP A 102 -24.17 -3.72 -2.18
N ASP A 103 -23.25 -4.68 -1.98
CA ASP A 103 -23.52 -5.96 -1.32
C ASP A 103 -23.92 -5.82 0.16
N TYR A 104 -23.67 -4.65 0.77
CA TYR A 104 -23.97 -4.35 2.17
C TYR A 104 -25.16 -3.41 2.28
N THR A 105 -26.35 -3.97 2.48
CA THR A 105 -27.61 -3.19 2.50
C THR A 105 -27.91 -2.46 3.81
N ASN A 106 -27.28 -2.89 4.92
CA ASN A 106 -27.58 -2.38 6.26
C ASN A 106 -26.46 -1.50 6.84
N MET A 107 -25.38 -1.27 6.10
CA MET A 107 -24.19 -0.55 6.57
C MET A 107 -23.43 0.05 5.39
N THR A 108 -22.78 1.20 5.60
CA THR A 108 -21.92 1.78 4.57
C THR A 108 -20.53 1.16 4.64
N VAL A 109 -20.20 0.37 3.62
CA VAL A 109 -18.94 -0.36 3.57
C VAL A 109 -18.10 0.13 2.41
N LEU A 110 -16.82 0.35 2.69
CA LEU A 110 -15.80 0.68 1.71
C LEU A 110 -14.60 -0.24 1.86
N THR A 111 -13.79 -0.35 0.81
CA THR A 111 -12.48 -0.99 0.89
C THR A 111 -11.39 0.06 0.79
N THR A 112 -10.23 -0.25 1.37
CA THR A 112 -9.03 0.55 1.18
C THR A 112 -8.15 -0.04 0.09
N SER A 113 -7.33 0.78 -0.55
CA SER A 113 -6.53 0.36 -1.71
C SER A 113 -5.50 -0.72 -1.39
N MET A 114 -4.95 -0.78 -0.17
CA MET A 114 -3.92 -1.76 0.21
C MET A 114 -4.45 -3.20 0.19
N PRO A 115 -5.50 -3.58 0.95
CA PRO A 115 -6.05 -4.93 0.93
C PRO A 115 -6.64 -5.31 -0.43
N HIS A 116 -7.19 -4.34 -1.19
CA HIS A 116 -7.66 -4.61 -2.56
C HIS A 116 -6.51 -4.96 -3.51
N GLN A 117 -5.36 -4.30 -3.43
CA GLN A 117 -4.16 -4.66 -4.20
C GLN A 117 -3.66 -6.06 -3.84
N LEU A 118 -3.64 -6.43 -2.55
CA LEU A 118 -3.28 -7.80 -2.12
C LEU A 118 -4.27 -8.84 -2.67
N HIS A 119 -5.58 -8.56 -2.62
CA HIS A 119 -6.62 -9.38 -3.25
C HIS A 119 -6.36 -9.61 -4.74
N CYS A 120 -6.07 -8.54 -5.49
CA CYS A 120 -5.72 -8.64 -6.90
C CYS A 120 -4.48 -9.53 -7.14
N LEU A 121 -3.43 -9.35 -6.33
CA LEU A 121 -2.19 -10.12 -6.45
C LEU A 121 -2.42 -11.62 -6.19
N TYR A 122 -3.12 -11.96 -5.10
CA TYR A 122 -3.45 -13.35 -4.77
C TYR A 122 -4.24 -14.04 -5.90
N ASN A 123 -5.21 -13.34 -6.47
CA ASN A 123 -6.03 -13.87 -7.56
C ASN A 123 -5.22 -14.15 -8.84
N ILE A 124 -4.26 -13.28 -9.16
CA ILE A 124 -3.33 -13.51 -10.27
C ILE A 124 -2.48 -14.76 -10.01
N LEU A 125 -1.97 -14.91 -8.78
CA LEU A 125 -1.16 -16.05 -8.37
C LEU A 125 -1.95 -17.36 -8.34
N ALA A 126 -3.21 -17.32 -7.92
CA ALA A 126 -4.13 -18.46 -7.93
C ALA A 126 -4.31 -19.01 -9.36
N VAL A 127 -4.52 -18.12 -10.33
CA VAL A 127 -4.68 -18.50 -11.74
C VAL A 127 -3.35 -18.99 -12.32
N TYR A 128 -2.25 -18.30 -12.06
CA TYR A 128 -0.91 -18.74 -12.47
C TYR A 128 -0.60 -20.15 -11.93
N SER A 129 -0.88 -20.39 -10.66
CA SER A 129 -0.64 -21.68 -10.00
C SER A 129 -1.49 -22.79 -10.59
N ALA A 130 -2.80 -22.54 -10.78
CA ALA A 130 -3.70 -23.51 -11.39
C ALA A 130 -3.30 -23.89 -12.83
N MET A 131 -2.80 -22.93 -13.61
CA MET A 131 -2.33 -23.15 -14.98
C MET A 131 -1.04 -23.97 -15.03
N THR A 132 -0.09 -23.67 -14.15
CA THR A 132 1.25 -24.30 -14.14
C THR A 132 1.26 -25.65 -13.43
N SER A 133 0.34 -25.89 -12.51
CA SER A 133 0.20 -27.18 -11.80
C SER A 133 -0.75 -28.16 -12.50
N GLU A 134 -1.25 -27.85 -13.70
CA GLU A 134 -2.27 -28.62 -14.42
C GLU A 134 -3.52 -28.93 -13.56
N ASN A 135 -3.88 -28.05 -12.62
CA ASN A 135 -5.03 -28.20 -11.73
C ASN A 135 -6.15 -27.20 -12.08
N PRO A 136 -6.94 -27.46 -13.14
CA PRO A 136 -7.97 -26.53 -13.61
C PRO A 136 -9.12 -26.33 -12.62
N LYS A 137 -9.25 -27.18 -11.58
CA LYS A 137 -10.24 -27.01 -10.51
C LYS A 137 -9.89 -25.86 -9.56
N GLY A 138 -8.66 -25.36 -9.59
CA GLY A 138 -8.22 -24.20 -8.81
C GLY A 138 -8.60 -22.85 -9.41
N ILE A 139 -9.11 -22.80 -10.65
CA ILE A 139 -9.54 -21.53 -11.28
C ILE A 139 -10.99 -21.25 -10.85
N PRO A 140 -11.27 -20.25 -10.01
CA PRO A 140 -12.65 -19.95 -9.66
C PRO A 140 -13.35 -19.37 -10.90
N THR A 141 -14.50 -19.94 -11.28
CA THR A 141 -15.18 -19.66 -12.56
C THR A 141 -15.60 -18.20 -12.76
N GLU A 142 -15.77 -17.45 -11.68
CA GLU A 142 -16.11 -16.02 -11.66
C GLU A 142 -14.89 -15.10 -11.94
N MET A 143 -13.68 -15.64 -12.05
CA MET A 143 -12.43 -14.85 -11.91
C MET A 143 -11.79 -14.42 -13.23
N THR A 144 -12.18 -15.01 -14.36
CA THR A 144 -11.49 -14.76 -15.63
C THR A 144 -11.69 -13.34 -16.15
N PHE A 145 -12.87 -12.74 -15.93
CA PHE A 145 -13.10 -11.33 -16.26
C PHE A 145 -12.46 -10.37 -15.24
N HIS A 146 -12.31 -10.80 -13.98
CA HIS A 146 -11.71 -10.00 -12.92
C HIS A 146 -10.20 -9.80 -13.09
N LEU A 147 -9.48 -10.70 -13.78
CA LEU A 147 -8.03 -10.56 -13.93
C LEU A 147 -7.62 -9.33 -14.75
N GLN A 148 -8.36 -8.97 -15.81
CA GLN A 148 -8.04 -7.77 -16.58
C GLN A 148 -8.12 -6.52 -15.71
N HIS A 149 -9.12 -6.46 -14.82
CA HIS A 149 -9.23 -5.41 -13.81
C HIS A 149 -8.06 -5.46 -12.82
N CYS A 150 -7.70 -6.64 -12.30
CA CYS A 150 -6.59 -6.79 -11.35
C CYS A 150 -5.26 -6.29 -11.93
N PHE A 151 -4.93 -6.68 -13.18
CA PHE A 151 -3.73 -6.21 -13.86
C PHE A 151 -3.74 -4.69 -14.06
N GLU A 152 -4.85 -4.11 -14.52
CA GLU A 152 -4.95 -2.67 -14.74
C GLU A 152 -4.92 -1.88 -13.43
N TYR A 153 -5.60 -2.36 -12.39
CA TYR A 153 -5.63 -1.74 -11.08
C TYR A 153 -4.24 -1.74 -10.41
N LEU A 154 -3.50 -2.85 -10.48
CA LEU A 154 -2.13 -2.93 -9.97
C LEU A 154 -1.18 -2.04 -10.78
N ARG A 155 -1.32 -1.99 -12.12
CA ARG A 155 -0.53 -1.08 -12.97
C ARG A 155 -0.73 0.38 -12.55
N LEU A 156 -1.98 0.82 -12.38
CA LEU A 156 -2.32 2.16 -11.93
C LEU A 156 -1.80 2.43 -10.51
N SER A 157 -1.89 1.45 -9.62
CA SER A 157 -1.43 1.57 -8.23
C SER A 157 0.09 1.73 -8.13
N ILE A 158 0.86 0.95 -8.92
CA ILE A 158 2.32 1.06 -9.01
C ILE A 158 2.71 2.47 -9.52
N MET A 159 2.06 2.95 -10.58
CA MET A 159 2.32 4.29 -11.12
C MET A 159 1.91 5.41 -10.16
N CYS A 160 0.84 5.21 -9.38
CA CYS A 160 0.38 6.16 -8.37
C CYS A 160 1.36 6.26 -7.18
N CYS A 161 1.89 5.12 -6.72
CA CYS A 161 2.92 5.09 -5.69
C CYS A 161 4.22 5.72 -6.19
N GLY A 162 4.63 5.40 -7.42
CA GLY A 162 5.78 6.00 -8.08
C GLY A 162 7.06 5.84 -7.28
N ASP A 163 7.31 4.64 -6.75
CA ASP A 163 8.53 4.35 -6.01
C ASP A 163 9.76 4.50 -6.92
N VAL A 164 10.72 5.32 -6.47
CA VAL A 164 11.94 5.67 -7.19
C VAL A 164 13.20 5.25 -6.44
N ALA A 165 13.08 4.30 -5.51
CA ALA A 165 14.24 3.65 -4.91
C ALA A 165 15.19 3.13 -6.01
N LEU A 166 16.50 3.32 -5.81
CA LEU A 166 17.50 2.79 -6.74
C LEU A 166 17.70 1.31 -6.43
N GLU A 167 17.47 0.47 -7.44
CA GLU A 167 17.64 -0.98 -7.35
C GLU A 167 18.96 -1.43 -8.00
N GLY A 168 19.63 -2.38 -7.33
CA GLY A 168 20.94 -2.90 -7.72
C GLY A 168 20.90 -4.03 -8.74
N ALA A 169 22.01 -4.76 -8.85
CA ALA A 169 22.07 -5.96 -9.67
C ALA A 169 21.32 -7.11 -9.00
N GLU A 170 20.90 -8.08 -9.79
CA GLU A 170 20.32 -9.33 -9.29
C GLU A 170 21.23 -10.01 -8.25
N THR A 171 20.59 -10.64 -7.28
CA THR A 171 21.22 -11.41 -6.21
C THR A 171 20.71 -12.86 -6.15
N THR A 172 19.63 -13.16 -6.87
CA THR A 172 18.90 -14.43 -6.81
C THR A 172 18.72 -15.12 -8.17
N PHE A 173 19.20 -14.53 -9.28
CA PHE A 173 19.00 -15.14 -10.59
C PHE A 173 19.94 -16.33 -10.81
N PRO A 174 19.58 -17.28 -11.70
CA PRO A 174 20.49 -18.35 -12.11
C PRO A 174 21.74 -17.81 -12.83
N GLU A 175 22.84 -18.56 -12.76
CA GLU A 175 24.08 -18.21 -13.46
C GLU A 175 23.85 -17.96 -14.96
N GLY A 176 24.37 -16.83 -15.46
CA GLY A 176 24.23 -16.42 -16.85
C GLY A 176 23.05 -15.49 -17.15
N PHE A 177 22.20 -15.18 -16.16
CA PHE A 177 21.12 -14.20 -16.27
C PHE A 177 21.45 -12.94 -15.46
N GLY A 178 21.53 -11.79 -16.12
CA GLY A 178 21.70 -10.50 -15.45
C GLY A 178 20.38 -9.72 -15.34
N GLY A 179 20.32 -8.74 -14.45
CA GLY A 179 19.15 -7.89 -14.26
C GLY A 179 19.21 -7.13 -12.94
N SER A 180 18.06 -6.63 -12.51
CA SER A 180 17.78 -6.16 -11.15
C SER A 180 16.67 -7.04 -10.58
N ASP A 181 16.83 -7.51 -9.35
CA ASP A 181 15.74 -8.14 -8.58
C ASP A 181 15.23 -7.25 -7.44
N GLY A 182 15.83 -6.07 -7.24
CA GLY A 182 15.40 -5.06 -6.27
C GLY A 182 15.57 -5.44 -4.80
N TRP A 183 16.04 -6.65 -4.46
CA TRP A 183 16.11 -7.11 -3.07
C TRP A 183 17.14 -6.37 -2.22
N ASP A 184 18.12 -5.73 -2.86
CA ASP A 184 19.14 -4.97 -2.15
C ASP A 184 18.75 -3.51 -1.86
N ALA A 185 17.66 -3.03 -2.46
CA ALA A 185 17.18 -1.65 -2.37
C ALA A 185 16.52 -1.33 -1.02
N VAL A 186 16.52 -0.05 -0.68
CA VAL A 186 15.88 0.49 0.52
C VAL A 186 14.77 1.44 0.11
N HIS A 187 13.56 1.11 0.54
CA HIS A 187 12.32 1.80 0.21
C HIS A 187 11.82 2.62 1.40
N VAL A 188 11.06 3.68 1.15
CA VAL A 188 10.32 4.41 2.18
C VAL A 188 8.89 3.87 2.18
N CYS A 189 8.59 2.98 3.11
CA CYS A 189 7.27 2.37 3.22
C CYS A 189 6.43 3.06 4.29
N LYS A 190 5.11 2.99 4.15
CA LYS A 190 4.20 3.20 5.27
C LYS A 190 4.43 2.10 6.31
N ASN A 191 4.32 2.41 7.60
CA ASN A 191 4.41 1.41 8.66
C ASN A 191 3.21 0.45 8.53
N TYR A 192 3.50 -0.77 8.08
CA TYR A 192 2.47 -1.75 7.74
C TYR A 192 1.67 -2.22 8.95
N GLU A 193 2.33 -2.36 10.11
CA GLU A 193 1.68 -2.78 11.36
C GLU A 193 0.60 -1.77 11.76
N GLN A 194 0.91 -0.47 11.73
CA GLN A 194 -0.08 0.57 12.04
C GLN A 194 -1.26 0.56 11.07
N VAL A 195 -1.00 0.29 9.78
CA VAL A 195 -2.05 0.18 8.76
C VAL A 195 -2.92 -1.05 9.01
N TYR A 196 -2.30 -2.19 9.30
CA TYR A 196 -2.97 -3.44 9.60
C TYR A 196 -3.88 -3.31 10.83
N ASP A 197 -3.34 -2.80 11.94
CA ASP A 197 -4.07 -2.61 13.19
C ASP A 197 -5.26 -1.68 13.01
N TYR A 198 -5.06 -0.55 12.32
CA TYR A 198 -6.15 0.37 12.01
C TYR A 198 -7.27 -0.30 11.21
N MET A 199 -6.93 -1.13 10.22
CA MET A 199 -7.93 -1.84 9.43
C MET A 199 -8.65 -2.90 10.23
N GLU A 200 -7.94 -3.64 11.10
CA GLU A 200 -8.54 -4.59 12.03
C GLU A 200 -9.57 -3.91 12.95
N GLU A 201 -9.21 -2.77 13.53
CA GLU A 201 -10.08 -2.03 14.46
C GLU A 201 -11.35 -1.50 13.79
N ASN A 202 -11.28 -1.14 12.50
CA ASN A 202 -12.37 -0.49 11.76
C ASN A 202 -13.10 -1.42 10.79
N ARG A 203 -12.84 -2.74 10.87
CA ARG A 203 -13.39 -3.72 9.92
C ARG A 203 -14.91 -3.81 10.00
N ALA A 204 -15.54 -3.97 8.84
CA ALA A 204 -16.98 -4.16 8.72
C ALA A 204 -17.42 -5.59 9.09
N THR A 205 -16.55 -6.59 8.90
CA THR A 205 -16.88 -8.00 9.13
C THR A 205 -15.67 -8.80 9.63
N ASP A 206 -15.90 -10.01 10.14
CA ASP A 206 -14.84 -10.96 10.52
C ASP A 206 -14.58 -12.05 9.45
N ARG A 207 -15.05 -11.85 8.21
CA ARG A 207 -14.88 -12.85 7.13
C ARG A 207 -13.41 -13.03 6.77
N LEU A 208 -13.00 -14.27 6.48
CA LEU A 208 -11.66 -14.55 5.97
C LEU A 208 -11.63 -14.45 4.44
N TRP A 209 -10.45 -14.11 3.93
CA TRP A 209 -10.17 -13.65 2.56
C TRP A 209 -10.18 -14.74 1.49
N ILE A 210 -10.15 -15.98 1.91
CA ILE A 210 -9.93 -17.14 1.07
C ILE A 210 -10.68 -18.33 1.69
#